data_AF-A0A1G8JPE6-F1
#
_entry.id   AF-A0A1G8JPE6-F1
#
_cell.length_a   1.000
_cell.length_b   1.000
_cell.length_c   1.000
_cell.angle_alpha   90.00
_cell.angle_beta   90.00
_cell.angle_gamma   90.00
#
_symmetry.space_group_name_H-M   'P 1'
#
loop_
_entity.id
_entity.type
_entity.pdbx_description
1 polymer ?
#
loop_
_entity_poly.entity_id
_entity_poly.type
_entity_poly.pdbx_seq_one_letter_code
_entity_poly.pdbx_strand_id
1 'polypeptide(L)'
;MYLKKSSLVKKVCMIALVVPLLMTGTFSTSASDWKKDEGTGNGAGVQLEYLDRGLVAASTSEGLFLSWRLLADEVTGSSGTGLTGSTFHVYRNGNKIATVEDSTNYLDKDGTDQSEYYVTAIRDGKEIDQSSSVSP
;
A
#
# COMPACT_ATOMS: atom_id res chain seq x y z
N MET A 1 23.39 -27.54 41.78
CA MET A 1 22.62 -26.35 41.40
C MET A 1 23.44 -25.12 41.78
N TYR A 2 24.11 -24.56 40.77
CA TYR A 2 24.97 -23.36 40.79
C TYR A 2 24.11 -22.08 41.01
N LEU A 3 24.56 -20.90 41.48
CA LEU A 3 25.88 -20.26 41.53
C LEU A 3 25.96 -19.12 42.59
N LYS A 4 27.01 -19.22 43.41
CA LYS A 4 27.89 -18.21 44.07
C LYS A 4 27.65 -16.70 43.87
N LYS A 5 27.52 -15.98 45.01
CA LYS A 5 27.75 -14.52 45.17
C LYS A 5 29.26 -14.21 45.19
N SER A 6 29.68 -13.14 44.50
CA SER A 6 30.38 -11.96 45.05
C SER A 6 31.22 -11.25 43.99
N SER A 7 31.00 -9.94 43.92
CA SER A 7 31.85 -8.93 43.29
C SER A 7 33.28 -8.93 43.86
N LEU A 8 34.14 -8.19 43.16
CA LEU A 8 35.28 -7.43 43.67
C LEU A 8 36.68 -8.03 43.41
N VAL A 9 37.36 -7.31 42.50
CA VAL A 9 38.80 -6.99 42.43
C VAL A 9 39.80 -8.01 41.86
N LYS A 10 40.63 -7.44 40.97
CA LYS A 10 42.06 -7.68 40.69
C LYS A 10 42.35 -8.50 39.43
N LYS A 11 42.63 -7.78 38.34
CA LYS A 11 44.01 -7.65 37.85
C LYS A 11 44.16 -6.47 36.89
N VAL A 12 44.88 -5.47 37.38
CA VAL A 12 45.45 -4.33 36.67
C VAL A 12 46.66 -4.82 35.88
N CYS A 13 46.86 -4.34 34.66
CA CYS A 13 48.17 -3.87 34.20
C CYS A 13 48.04 -3.05 32.90
N MET A 14 48.68 -1.88 32.95
CA MET A 14 48.71 -0.83 31.94
C MET A 14 49.36 -1.27 30.63
N ILE A 15 49.06 -0.59 29.52
CA ILE A 15 49.97 0.35 28.84
C ILE A 15 49.18 1.06 27.73
N ALA A 16 49.28 2.39 27.75
CA ALA A 16 48.64 3.30 26.83
C ALA A 16 49.31 3.27 25.44
N LEU A 17 48.51 3.33 24.38
CA LEU A 17 48.88 3.99 23.14
C LEU A 17 47.61 4.58 22.51
N VAL A 18 47.55 5.90 22.58
CA VAL A 18 46.48 6.74 22.06
C VAL A 18 46.55 6.68 20.53
N VAL A 19 45.51 6.15 19.89
CA VAL A 19 45.27 6.30 18.45
C VAL A 19 44.09 7.26 18.30
N PRO A 20 44.30 8.50 17.82
CA PRO A 20 43.21 9.40 17.54
C PRO A 20 42.55 9.08 16.20
N LEU A 21 41.21 9.11 16.23
CA LEU A 21 40.33 9.68 15.21
C LEU A 21 40.12 8.88 13.90
N LEU A 22 39.32 7.82 13.98
CA LEU A 22 38.45 7.40 12.88
C LEU A 22 37.10 8.13 13.02
N MET A 23 36.94 9.23 12.29
CA MET A 23 35.61 9.82 12.02
C MET A 23 34.92 8.97 10.95
N THR A 24 34.44 7.78 11.34
CA THR A 24 33.44 7.06 10.55
C THR A 24 32.07 7.57 10.98
N GLY A 25 31.48 8.40 10.13
CA GLY A 25 30.17 9.01 10.33
C GLY A 25 29.10 7.94 10.55
N THR A 26 28.47 7.98 11.72
CA THR A 26 27.15 7.41 11.93
C THR A 26 26.20 8.58 12.12
N PHE A 27 25.61 9.05 11.03
CA PHE A 27 24.37 9.81 11.14
C PHE A 27 23.29 8.81 11.56
N SER A 28 23.07 8.66 12.87
CA SER A 28 21.79 8.13 13.33
C SER A 28 20.74 9.19 12.97
N THR A 29 20.03 8.97 11.87
CA THR A 29 18.73 9.60 11.69
C THR A 29 17.82 8.99 12.76
N SER A 30 17.57 9.74 13.84
CA SER A 30 16.42 9.45 14.67
C SER A 30 15.22 9.78 13.79
N ALA A 31 14.49 8.76 13.32
CA ALA A 31 13.15 8.99 12.83
C ALA A 31 12.42 9.76 13.94
N SER A 32 11.94 10.96 13.62
CA SER A 32 11.15 11.77 14.53
C SER A 32 10.02 10.93 15.08
N ASP A 33 10.05 10.74 16.40
CA ASP A 33 8.97 10.23 17.21
C ASP A 33 7.70 11.01 16.83
N TRP A 34 6.76 10.37 16.13
CA TRP A 34 5.44 10.95 15.90
C TRP A 34 4.78 11.03 17.27
N LYS A 35 4.91 12.18 17.92
CA LYS A 35 4.03 12.54 19.02
C LYS A 35 2.63 12.57 18.45
N LYS A 36 1.83 11.58 18.85
CA LYS A 36 0.38 11.62 18.73
C LYS A 36 -0.09 12.82 19.56
N ASP A 37 -0.24 13.94 18.89
CA ASP A 37 -0.99 15.08 19.34
C ASP A 37 -2.44 14.62 19.54
N GLU A 38 -2.77 14.26 20.78
CA GLU A 38 -4.15 14.17 21.25
C GLU A 38 -4.72 15.59 21.36
N GLY A 39 -4.84 16.24 20.20
CA GLY A 39 -5.67 17.41 20.04
C GLY A 39 -7.11 16.96 20.12
N THR A 40 -7.80 17.35 21.18
CA THR A 40 -9.27 17.46 21.27
C THR A 40 -9.76 18.50 20.26
N GLY A 41 -9.53 18.25 18.97
CA GLY A 41 -10.17 18.94 17.88
C GLY A 41 -11.49 18.21 17.63
N ASN A 42 -12.60 18.93 17.76
CA ASN A 42 -13.86 18.55 17.14
C ASN A 42 -13.69 18.71 15.62
N GLY A 43 -12.79 17.93 15.03
CA GLY A 43 -12.43 17.98 13.62
C GLY A 43 -13.50 17.24 12.86
N ALA A 44 -14.48 17.96 12.33
CA ALA A 44 -15.23 17.44 11.20
C ALA A 44 -14.19 16.99 10.18
N GLY A 45 -14.16 15.68 9.86
CA GLY A 45 -13.22 15.14 8.89
C GLY A 45 -13.29 15.91 7.56
N VAL A 46 -12.25 15.79 6.73
CA VAL A 46 -12.31 16.39 5.38
C VAL A 46 -13.52 15.83 4.66
N GLN A 47 -14.44 16.71 4.25
CA GLN A 47 -15.57 16.28 3.44
C GLN A 47 -15.08 15.97 2.03
N LEU A 48 -15.31 14.73 1.61
CA LEU A 48 -15.01 14.24 0.27
C LEU A 48 -16.31 14.01 -0.51
N GLU A 49 -16.21 14.05 -1.83
CA GLU A 49 -17.31 13.64 -2.71
C GLU A 49 -17.54 12.14 -2.60
N TYR A 50 -18.81 11.73 -2.74
CA TYR A 50 -19.13 10.33 -2.97
C TYR A 50 -18.94 10.04 -4.45
N LEU A 51 -17.90 9.29 -4.79
CA LEU A 51 -17.56 8.93 -6.17
C LEU A 51 -17.99 7.51 -6.47
N ASP A 52 -18.46 7.31 -7.71
CA ASP A 52 -18.59 5.97 -8.26
C ASP A 52 -17.20 5.37 -8.61
N ARG A 53 -17.23 4.10 -8.99
CA ARG A 53 -16.03 3.38 -9.42
C ARG A 53 -15.32 4.04 -10.61
N GLY A 54 -16.06 4.77 -11.45
CA GLY A 54 -15.53 5.43 -12.64
C GLY A 54 -14.83 4.47 -13.60
N LEU A 55 -15.37 3.26 -13.76
CA LEU A 55 -14.83 2.31 -14.72
C LEU A 55 -14.97 2.90 -16.13
N VAL A 56 -13.90 2.80 -16.92
CA VAL A 56 -13.89 3.16 -18.34
C VAL A 56 -13.22 2.04 -19.11
N ALA A 57 -13.77 1.71 -20.28
CA ALA A 57 -13.13 0.86 -21.29
C ALA A 57 -12.75 1.75 -22.48
N ALA A 58 -11.48 1.75 -22.88
CA ALA A 58 -10.99 2.53 -24.00
C ALA A 58 -10.39 1.61 -25.07
N SER A 59 -10.82 1.79 -26.32
CA SER A 59 -10.27 1.04 -27.44
C SER A 59 -8.85 1.47 -27.77
N THR A 60 -7.93 0.51 -27.89
CA THR A 60 -6.53 0.72 -28.31
C THR A 60 -6.16 -0.25 -29.42
N SER A 61 -4.98 -0.06 -30.03
CA SER A 61 -4.44 -1.02 -31.01
C SER A 61 -4.05 -2.37 -30.40
N GLU A 62 -3.92 -2.46 -29.08
CA GLU A 62 -3.49 -3.68 -28.37
C GLU A 62 -4.65 -4.41 -27.66
N GLY A 63 -5.88 -3.88 -27.76
CA GLY A 63 -7.06 -4.39 -27.06
C GLY A 63 -7.84 -3.28 -26.35
N LEU A 64 -8.70 -3.66 -25.41
CA LEU A 64 -9.47 -2.73 -24.60
C LEU A 64 -8.76 -2.44 -23.28
N PHE A 65 -8.36 -1.19 -23.09
CA PHE A 65 -7.75 -0.72 -21.86
C PHE A 65 -8.83 -0.28 -20.87
N LEU A 66 -8.87 -0.95 -19.72
CA LEU A 66 -9.76 -0.66 -18.62
C LEU A 66 -9.02 0.14 -17.56
N SER A 67 -9.67 1.15 -17.00
CA SER A 67 -9.17 1.90 -15.85
C SER A 67 -10.32 2.27 -14.92
N TRP A 68 -10.06 2.28 -13.61
CA TRP A 68 -11.03 2.64 -12.58
C TRP A 68 -10.36 3.35 -11.40
N ARG A 69 -11.18 3.89 -10.49
CA ARG A 69 -10.70 4.57 -9.29
C ARG A 69 -10.35 3.58 -8.19
N LEU A 70 -9.26 3.86 -7.47
CA LEU A 70 -9.09 3.42 -6.09
C LEU A 70 -9.76 4.46 -5.19
N LEU A 71 -10.80 4.07 -4.45
CA LEU A 71 -11.54 4.99 -3.59
C LEU A 71 -10.82 5.21 -2.26
N ALA A 72 -11.11 6.33 -1.60
CA ALA A 72 -10.39 6.74 -0.39
C ALA A 72 -10.49 5.73 0.76
N ASP A 73 -11.64 5.08 0.91
CA ASP A 73 -11.89 4.05 1.93
C ASP A 73 -11.30 2.67 1.57
N GLU A 74 -10.70 2.54 0.39
CA GLU A 74 -10.05 1.33 -0.09
C GLU A 74 -8.54 1.36 0.02
N VAL A 75 -7.98 2.54 0.31
CA VAL A 75 -6.54 2.72 0.53
C VAL A 75 -6.16 2.11 1.87
N THR A 76 -5.21 1.17 1.84
CA THR A 76 -4.67 0.50 3.03
C THR A 76 -3.27 0.99 3.39
N GLY A 77 -2.62 1.74 2.49
CA GLY A 77 -1.27 2.28 2.72
C GLY A 77 -0.62 2.79 1.44
N SER A 78 0.71 2.75 1.42
CA SER A 78 1.53 3.13 0.27
C SER A 78 2.76 2.23 0.14
N SER A 79 3.20 2.02 -1.09
CA SER A 79 4.44 1.34 -1.45
C SER A 79 5.43 2.34 -2.08
N GLY A 80 6.59 1.84 -2.54
CA GLY A 80 7.55 2.66 -3.30
C GLY A 80 7.03 3.16 -4.66
N THR A 81 5.90 2.63 -5.14
CA THR A 81 5.34 2.93 -6.48
C THR A 81 3.96 3.59 -6.44
N GLY A 82 3.35 3.78 -5.26
CA GLY A 82 2.04 4.41 -5.15
C GLY A 82 1.25 4.01 -3.92
N LEU A 83 -0.07 4.19 -3.99
CA LEU A 83 -0.99 3.73 -2.94
C LEU A 83 -1.19 2.22 -3.03
N THR A 84 -1.36 1.57 -1.88
CA THR A 84 -1.82 0.17 -1.79
C THR A 84 -3.27 0.15 -1.33
N GLY A 85 -4.03 -0.86 -1.73
CA GLY A 85 -5.44 -0.89 -1.42
C GLY A 85 -6.11 -2.22 -1.72
N SER A 86 -7.37 -2.13 -2.12
CA SER A 86 -8.21 -3.29 -2.38
C SER A 86 -7.79 -4.03 -3.65
N THR A 87 -8.00 -5.36 -3.65
CA THR A 87 -7.93 -6.20 -4.85
C THR A 87 -9.20 -6.01 -5.69
N PHE A 88 -9.10 -6.14 -7.00
CA PHE A 88 -10.23 -6.06 -7.92
C PHE A 88 -10.39 -7.34 -8.75
N HIS A 89 -11.63 -7.77 -8.95
CA HIS A 89 -11.97 -8.71 -10.02
C HIS A 89 -12.49 -7.93 -11.23
N VAL A 90 -12.01 -8.30 -12.42
CA VAL A 90 -12.46 -7.73 -13.70
C VAL A 90 -13.33 -8.75 -14.40
N TYR A 91 -14.50 -8.33 -14.85
CA TYR A 91 -15.47 -9.15 -15.55
C TYR A 91 -15.70 -8.63 -16.96
N ARG A 92 -15.83 -9.56 -17.92
CA ARG A 92 -16.28 -9.31 -19.29
C ARG A 92 -17.46 -10.22 -19.60
N ASN A 93 -18.57 -9.64 -20.04
CA ASN A 93 -19.79 -10.36 -20.41
C ASN A 93 -20.23 -11.36 -19.32
N GLY A 94 -20.13 -10.94 -18.06
CA GLY A 94 -20.45 -11.76 -16.88
C GLY A 94 -19.38 -12.75 -16.42
N ASN A 95 -18.29 -12.95 -17.17
CA ASN A 95 -17.22 -13.88 -16.80
C ASN A 95 -16.03 -13.14 -16.18
N LYS A 96 -15.49 -13.66 -15.07
CA LYS A 96 -14.26 -13.12 -14.51
C LYS A 96 -13.09 -13.43 -15.44
N ILE A 97 -12.38 -12.40 -15.86
CA ILE A 97 -11.20 -12.51 -16.74
C ILE A 97 -9.89 -12.21 -16.03
N ALA A 98 -9.93 -11.49 -14.91
CA ALA A 98 -8.72 -11.17 -14.15
C ALA A 98 -8.99 -10.91 -12.65
N THR A 99 -7.92 -11.08 -11.87
CA THR A 99 -7.77 -10.55 -10.51
C THR A 99 -6.59 -9.58 -10.54
N VAL A 100 -6.78 -8.35 -10.08
CA VAL A 100 -5.80 -7.26 -10.11
C VAL A 100 -5.52 -6.79 -8.69
N GLU A 101 -4.25 -6.83 -8.25
CA GLU A 101 -3.86 -6.63 -6.84
C GLU A 101 -2.95 -5.41 -6.61
N ASP A 102 -2.33 -4.88 -7.65
CA ASP A 102 -1.25 -3.89 -7.58
C ASP A 102 -1.50 -2.63 -8.41
N SER A 103 -2.67 -2.53 -9.04
CA SER A 103 -3.03 -1.48 -9.98
C SER A 103 -4.56 -1.29 -10.04
N THR A 104 -5.00 -0.24 -10.73
CA THR A 104 -6.42 0.02 -11.01
C THR A 104 -6.68 0.15 -12.51
N ASN A 105 -6.01 -0.72 -13.28
CA ASN A 105 -6.21 -0.85 -14.70
C ASN A 105 -6.05 -2.30 -15.16
N TYR A 106 -6.47 -2.60 -16.37
CA TYR A 106 -6.29 -3.90 -17.00
C TYR A 106 -6.37 -3.76 -18.53
N LEU A 107 -5.48 -4.44 -19.26
CA LEU A 107 -5.57 -4.53 -20.72
C LEU A 107 -6.17 -5.87 -21.12
N ASP A 108 -7.37 -5.84 -21.68
CA ASP A 108 -8.02 -7.01 -22.26
C ASP A 108 -7.75 -7.10 -23.76
N LYS A 109 -6.84 -8.01 -24.14
CA LYS A 109 -6.44 -8.25 -25.54
C LYS A 109 -7.49 -8.96 -26.37
N ASP A 110 -8.42 -9.67 -25.71
CA ASP A 110 -9.48 -10.43 -26.37
C ASP A 110 -10.81 -9.65 -26.40
N GLY A 111 -10.82 -8.44 -25.86
CA GLY A 111 -11.96 -7.54 -25.81
C GLY A 111 -12.36 -7.01 -27.19
N THR A 112 -13.65 -6.73 -27.36
CA THR A 112 -14.26 -6.23 -28.60
C THR A 112 -15.23 -5.08 -28.32
N ASP A 113 -15.65 -4.35 -29.33
CA ASP A 113 -16.64 -3.26 -29.21
C ASP A 113 -18.01 -3.72 -28.66
N GLN A 114 -18.33 -5.01 -28.75
CA GLN A 114 -19.53 -5.62 -28.15
C GLN A 114 -19.33 -6.09 -26.71
N SER A 115 -18.13 -5.91 -26.15
CA SER A 115 -17.83 -6.36 -24.79
C SER A 115 -18.43 -5.41 -23.75
N GLU A 116 -18.99 -5.99 -22.70
CA GLU A 116 -19.47 -5.28 -21.53
C GLU A 116 -18.60 -5.63 -20.33
N TYR A 117 -18.15 -4.61 -19.60
CA TYR A 117 -17.24 -4.74 -18.47
C TYR A 117 -17.84 -4.19 -17.19
N TYR A 118 -17.55 -4.88 -16.09
CA TYR A 118 -17.67 -4.33 -14.75
C TYR A 118 -16.50 -4.80 -13.90
N VAL A 119 -16.22 -4.08 -12.82
CA VAL A 119 -15.23 -4.47 -11.82
C VAL A 119 -15.87 -4.57 -10.45
N THR A 120 -15.32 -5.39 -9.57
CA THR A 120 -15.71 -5.42 -8.17
C THR A 120 -14.51 -5.35 -7.26
N ALA A 121 -14.60 -4.52 -6.23
CA ALA A 121 -13.63 -4.50 -5.13
C ALA A 121 -13.80 -5.74 -4.25
N ILE A 122 -12.67 -6.25 -3.75
CA ILE A 122 -12.60 -7.41 -2.85
C ILE A 122 -12.12 -6.97 -1.48
N ARG A 123 -12.86 -7.35 -0.44
CA ARG A 123 -12.49 -7.15 0.97
C ARG A 123 -12.77 -8.42 1.75
N ASP A 124 -11.78 -8.89 2.50
CA ASP A 124 -11.84 -10.14 3.27
C ASP A 124 -12.30 -11.36 2.45
N GLY A 125 -11.84 -11.42 1.19
CA GLY A 125 -12.19 -12.49 0.24
C GLY A 125 -13.61 -12.43 -0.31
N LYS A 126 -14.35 -11.32 -0.09
CA LYS A 126 -15.72 -11.11 -0.59
C LYS A 126 -15.79 -9.92 -1.53
N GLU A 127 -16.65 -10.03 -2.53
CA GLU A 127 -17.01 -8.94 -3.44
C GLU A 127 -17.92 -7.95 -2.70
N ILE A 128 -17.57 -6.66 -2.67
CA ILE A 128 -18.25 -5.65 -1.84
C ILE A 128 -18.75 -4.42 -2.59
N ASP A 129 -18.21 -4.11 -3.76
CA ASP A 129 -18.61 -2.93 -4.54
C ASP A 129 -18.45 -3.19 -6.03
N GLN A 130 -19.57 -3.50 -6.69
CA GLN A 130 -19.62 -3.72 -8.14
C GLN A 130 -19.86 -2.38 -8.85
N SER A 131 -19.06 -2.07 -9.86
CA SER A 131 -19.30 -0.92 -10.72
C SER A 131 -20.57 -1.08 -11.56
N SER A 132 -21.06 0.04 -12.09
CA SER A 132 -21.88 0.01 -13.30
C SER A 132 -21.14 -0.69 -14.45
N SER A 133 -21.89 -1.32 -15.34
CA SER A 133 -21.35 -1.88 -16.57
C SER A 133 -20.97 -0.78 -17.56
N VAL A 134 -19.92 -1.00 -18.33
CA VAL A 134 -19.48 -0.11 -19.43
C VAL A 134 -19.15 -0.89 -20.69
N SER A 135 -19.29 -0.22 -21.83
CA SER A 135 -18.79 -0.67 -23.13
C SER A 135 -17.78 0.35 -23.68
N PRO A 136 -16.92 -0.04 -24.63
CA PRO A 136 -15.90 0.83 -25.22
C PRO A 136 -16.42 2.07 -25.94
#